data_AF-A0A212ASG5-F1
#
_entry.id   AF-A0A212ASG5-F1
#
_cell.length_a   1.000
_cell.length_b   1.000
_cell.length_c   1.000
_cell.angle_alpha   90.00
_cell.angle_beta   90.00
_cell.angle_gamma   90.00
#
_symmetry.space_group_name_H-M   'P 1'
#
loop_
_entity.id
_entity.type
_entity.pdbx_description
1 polymer ?
#
loop_
_entity_poly.entity_id
_entity_poly.type
_entity_poly.pdbx_seq_one_letter_code
_entity_poly.pdbx_strand_id
1 'polypeptide(L)'
;MAQKIQRKGGKSDPRQPVGASPAALQPGATPPSGRGLKLAMAGAGVLVLLGVGAFWLAARSAVPEGAADEITVTVTDGTCDPADITVPAGRRTFRIHNASDRALEWEILDGVMVVAERENIAPGLNATLTERLVPGTYAITCGLLSNPRGTLTVVPTEASEAARVQPETRAFIGPLSEYRVYLSRRASLLVEATEALRDRIAAGDLEGARSAWRAAREPWRQMGPVSARIADLANSMDPLAEYLAEREQDAAFTGFHRIEYGLWSQNTTEGLAPVADRLAADALTLKDRLRNLDVAPADLAANAAAFASRLADQAGSQTPYAGDEGAEFAAALDGIRKSALLVDPLVAVAQPEASATLHAALDGAGASIGSYTPDPAGRERVAAALRRIADAAGALNPAIGLE
;
A
#
# COMPACT_ATOMS: atom_id res chain seq x y z
N MET A 1 9.53 -33.35 31.86
CA MET A 1 9.67 -34.65 31.17
C MET A 1 9.94 -34.37 29.69
N ALA A 2 11.18 -34.51 29.26
CA ALA A 2 11.61 -34.24 27.88
C ALA A 2 12.19 -35.54 27.30
N GLN A 3 11.64 -36.00 26.18
CA GLN A 3 12.07 -37.24 25.52
C GLN A 3 12.86 -36.89 24.25
N LYS A 4 14.12 -37.35 24.26
CA LYS A 4 15.10 -37.29 23.17
C LYS A 4 14.59 -38.01 21.91
N ILE A 5 14.76 -37.38 20.75
CA ILE A 5 14.83 -38.08 19.46
C ILE A 5 16.21 -37.81 18.85
N GLN A 6 16.97 -38.89 18.65
CA GLN A 6 18.34 -38.92 18.12
C GLN A 6 18.38 -38.59 16.62
N ARG A 7 19.28 -37.68 16.22
CA ARG A 7 19.79 -37.58 14.84
C ARG A 7 21.11 -38.34 14.75
N LYS A 8 21.15 -39.44 13.98
CA LYS A 8 22.40 -40.10 13.55
C LYS A 8 22.81 -39.53 12.21
N GLY A 9 23.98 -38.89 12.16
CA GLY A 9 24.64 -38.47 10.93
C GLY A 9 25.29 -39.66 10.22
N GLY A 10 24.94 -39.86 8.95
CA GLY A 10 25.62 -40.79 8.05
C GLY A 10 26.78 -40.09 7.36
N LYS A 11 27.99 -40.58 7.59
CA LYS A 11 29.22 -40.25 6.84
C LYS A 11 29.11 -40.83 5.43
N SER A 12 29.37 -40.00 4.42
CA SER A 12 29.61 -40.42 3.04
C SER A 12 31.04 -40.96 2.90
N ASP A 13 31.12 -42.20 2.44
CA ASP A 13 32.33 -42.97 2.14
C ASP A 13 32.86 -42.62 0.73
N PRO A 14 34.16 -42.34 0.52
CA PRO A 14 34.68 -41.99 -0.78
C PRO A 14 34.91 -43.26 -1.62
N ARG A 15 34.16 -43.43 -2.70
CA ARG A 15 34.37 -44.54 -3.65
C ARG A 15 35.69 -44.36 -4.39
N GLN A 16 36.52 -45.39 -4.27
CA GLN A 16 37.75 -45.62 -5.01
C GLN A 16 37.53 -45.73 -6.52
N PRO A 17 38.51 -45.35 -7.36
CA PRO A 17 38.46 -45.55 -8.80
C PRO A 17 38.78 -47.02 -9.16
N VAL A 18 37.88 -47.64 -9.91
CA VAL A 18 38.05 -49.00 -10.46
C VAL A 18 39.08 -48.95 -11.58
N GLY A 19 40.09 -49.83 -11.48
CA GLY A 19 41.21 -49.92 -12.41
C GLY A 19 40.81 -50.36 -13.82
N ALA A 20 41.36 -49.66 -14.82
CA ALA A 20 41.32 -50.06 -16.22
C ALA A 20 42.47 -51.04 -16.51
N SER A 21 42.16 -52.17 -17.15
CA SER A 21 43.16 -53.09 -17.71
C SER A 21 43.90 -52.45 -18.89
N PRO A 22 45.20 -52.75 -19.11
CA PRO A 22 45.93 -52.25 -20.27
C PRO A 22 45.50 -53.03 -21.53
N ALA A 23 44.91 -52.31 -22.50
CA ALA A 23 44.68 -52.85 -23.83
C ALA A 23 46.00 -52.93 -24.61
N ALA A 24 46.24 -54.07 -25.23
CA ALA A 24 47.41 -54.36 -26.05
C ALA A 24 47.50 -53.42 -27.27
N LEU A 25 48.70 -52.91 -27.53
CA LEU A 25 49.06 -52.20 -28.76
C LEU A 25 48.99 -53.16 -29.96
N GLN A 26 48.10 -52.88 -30.92
CA GLN A 26 48.18 -53.44 -32.27
C GLN A 26 48.84 -52.45 -33.23
N PRO A 27 49.74 -52.90 -34.13
CA PRO A 27 50.38 -52.03 -35.12
C PRO A 27 49.54 -51.93 -36.40
N GLY A 28 49.51 -50.71 -36.98
CA GLY A 28 49.29 -50.51 -38.42
C GLY A 28 47.93 -49.96 -38.83
N ALA A 29 47.78 -48.63 -38.80
CA ALA A 29 46.89 -47.93 -39.72
C ALA A 29 47.71 -46.89 -40.50
N THR A 30 47.90 -47.15 -41.79
CA THR A 30 48.59 -46.28 -42.74
C THR A 30 47.83 -44.96 -42.87
N PRO A 31 48.51 -43.79 -42.92
CA PRO A 31 47.82 -42.51 -43.06
C PRO A 31 47.07 -42.47 -44.41
N PRO A 32 45.81 -41.99 -44.43
CA PRO A 32 45.08 -41.87 -45.68
C PRO A 32 45.77 -40.86 -46.60
N SER A 33 45.81 -41.18 -47.90
CA SER A 33 46.45 -40.33 -48.91
C SER A 33 45.82 -38.93 -48.93
N GLY A 34 46.66 -37.89 -49.07
CA GLY A 34 46.26 -36.48 -48.97
C GLY A 34 45.21 -35.99 -49.98
N ARG A 35 44.74 -36.84 -50.91
CA ARG A 35 43.59 -36.57 -51.79
C ARG A 35 42.25 -36.90 -51.13
N GLY A 36 42.16 -37.97 -50.34
CA GLY A 36 40.92 -38.35 -49.65
C GLY A 36 40.52 -37.35 -48.57
N LEU A 37 41.51 -36.80 -47.85
CA LEU A 37 41.28 -35.76 -46.84
C LEU A 37 40.78 -34.44 -47.46
N LYS A 38 41.29 -34.06 -48.64
CA LYS A 38 40.86 -32.85 -49.34
C LYS A 38 39.43 -32.96 -49.86
N LEU A 39 39.03 -34.13 -50.36
CA LEU A 39 37.65 -34.39 -50.77
C LEU A 39 36.68 -34.41 -49.59
N ALA A 40 37.08 -35.00 -48.45
CA ALA A 40 36.28 -34.98 -47.23
C ALA A 40 36.09 -33.55 -46.67
N MET A 41 37.13 -32.72 -46.67
CA MET A 41 37.02 -31.31 -46.26
C MET A 41 36.17 -30.47 -47.22
N ALA A 42 36.29 -30.69 -48.53
CA ALA A 42 35.43 -30.02 -49.51
C ALA A 42 33.95 -30.41 -49.34
N GLY A 43 33.67 -31.69 -49.10
CA GLY A 43 32.32 -32.18 -48.81
C GLY A 43 31.74 -31.59 -47.52
N ALA A 44 32.54 -31.49 -46.45
CA ALA A 44 32.14 -30.85 -45.20
C ALA A 44 31.84 -29.35 -45.40
N GLY A 45 32.66 -28.64 -46.18
CA GLY A 45 32.44 -27.22 -46.51
C GLY A 45 31.11 -26.98 -47.24
N VAL A 46 30.77 -27.83 -48.21
CA VAL A 46 29.49 -27.74 -48.93
C VAL A 46 28.31 -28.02 -48.00
N LEU A 47 28.42 -29.01 -47.12
CA LEU A 47 27.37 -29.32 -46.13
C LEU A 47 27.14 -28.18 -45.13
N VAL A 48 28.21 -27.51 -44.69
CA VAL A 48 28.10 -26.33 -43.81
C VAL A 48 27.40 -25.18 -44.54
N LEU A 49 27.76 -24.89 -45.80
CA LEU A 49 27.13 -23.83 -46.58
C LEU A 49 25.65 -24.13 -46.85
N LEU A 50 25.30 -25.37 -47.16
CA LEU A 50 23.91 -25.80 -47.30
C LEU A 50 23.14 -25.71 -45.98
N GLY A 51 23.77 -26.09 -44.86
CA GLY A 51 23.20 -25.96 -43.52
C GLY A 51 22.93 -24.50 -43.13
N VAL A 52 23.88 -23.59 -43.42
CA VAL A 52 23.72 -22.15 -43.19
C VAL A 52 22.64 -21.56 -44.11
N GLY A 53 22.60 -21.96 -45.38
CA GLY A 53 21.56 -21.53 -46.32
C GLY A 53 20.17 -22.01 -45.90
N ALA A 54 20.04 -23.27 -45.48
CA ALA A 54 18.80 -23.82 -44.97
C ALA A 54 18.38 -23.17 -43.65
N PHE A 55 19.30 -22.91 -42.73
CA PHE A 55 19.03 -22.21 -41.48
C PHE A 55 18.61 -20.75 -41.73
N TRP A 56 19.28 -20.04 -42.64
CA TRP A 56 18.93 -18.67 -43.00
C TRP A 56 17.55 -18.58 -43.66
N LEU A 57 17.23 -19.53 -44.54
CA LEU A 57 15.91 -19.62 -45.16
C LEU A 57 14.84 -19.97 -44.12
N ALA A 58 15.09 -20.94 -43.24
CA ALA A 58 14.16 -21.33 -42.17
C ALA A 58 13.95 -20.20 -41.15
N ALA A 59 15.01 -19.48 -40.77
CA ALA A 59 14.94 -18.33 -39.85
C ALA A 59 14.16 -17.14 -40.44
N ARG A 60 14.15 -16.98 -41.78
CA ARG A 60 13.31 -15.98 -42.45
C ARG A 60 11.86 -16.42 -42.68
N SER A 61 11.61 -17.73 -42.70
CA SER A 61 10.30 -18.30 -43.04
C SER A 61 9.48 -18.71 -41.82
N ALA A 62 10.14 -18.99 -40.69
CA ALA A 62 9.49 -19.34 -39.45
C ALA A 62 8.99 -18.06 -38.77
N VAL A 63 7.74 -17.71 -39.01
CA VAL A 63 6.95 -16.96 -38.03
C VAL A 63 6.43 -18.01 -37.05
N PRO A 64 6.92 -18.10 -35.80
CA PRO A 64 6.31 -18.97 -34.82
C PRO A 64 4.83 -18.59 -34.72
N GLU A 65 3.90 -19.52 -34.93
CA GLU A 65 2.48 -19.28 -34.66
C GLU A 65 2.35 -18.88 -33.17
N GLY A 66 1.77 -17.71 -32.92
CA GLY A 66 1.46 -17.26 -31.56
C GLY A 66 0.41 -18.15 -30.92
N ALA A 67 0.37 -18.16 -29.58
CA ALA A 67 -0.75 -18.79 -28.88
C ALA A 67 -2.07 -18.13 -29.32
N ALA A 68 -3.19 -18.87 -29.31
CA ALA A 68 -4.47 -18.48 -29.92
C ALA A 68 -5.10 -17.15 -29.43
N ASP A 69 -4.53 -16.51 -28.40
CA ASP A 69 -5.00 -15.25 -27.80
C ASP A 69 -3.91 -14.16 -27.71
N GLU A 70 -2.80 -14.31 -28.45
CA GLU A 70 -1.68 -13.37 -28.43
C GLU A 70 -1.87 -12.22 -29.44
N ILE A 71 -1.79 -10.97 -28.96
CA ILE A 71 -1.88 -9.76 -29.81
C ILE A 71 -0.50 -9.48 -30.40
N THR A 72 -0.35 -9.62 -31.72
CA THR A 72 0.91 -9.29 -32.39
C THR A 72 1.01 -7.81 -32.70
N VAL A 73 2.15 -7.20 -32.35
CA VAL A 73 2.50 -5.81 -32.63
C VAL A 73 3.85 -5.80 -33.34
N THR A 74 3.89 -5.30 -34.57
CA THR A 74 5.13 -5.12 -35.31
C THR A 74 5.60 -3.68 -35.16
N VAL A 75 6.81 -3.48 -34.65
CA VAL A 75 7.39 -2.16 -34.41
C VAL A 75 8.50 -1.91 -35.42
N THR A 76 8.40 -0.78 -36.14
CA THR A 76 9.41 -0.32 -37.12
C THR A 76 10.19 0.89 -36.56
N ASP A 77 10.86 1.69 -37.39
CA ASP A 77 11.68 2.86 -37.01
C ASP A 77 10.88 4.05 -36.41
N GLY A 78 9.64 3.84 -36.00
CA GLY A 78 8.81 4.87 -35.38
C GLY A 78 7.30 4.62 -35.43
N THR A 79 6.83 3.48 -35.93
CA THR A 79 5.40 3.14 -35.95
C THR A 79 5.16 1.73 -35.44
N CYS A 80 3.99 1.49 -34.88
CA CYS A 80 3.48 0.16 -34.59
C CYS A 80 2.47 -0.22 -35.68
N ASP A 81 2.45 -1.50 -36.03
CA ASP A 81 1.36 -2.12 -36.77
C ASP A 81 0.79 -3.29 -35.94
N PRO A 82 -0.45 -3.20 -35.46
CA PRO A 82 -1.33 -2.02 -35.50
C PRO A 82 -0.86 -0.91 -34.54
N ALA A 83 -1.14 0.36 -34.90
CA ALA A 83 -0.93 1.51 -34.01
C ALA A 83 -2.10 1.72 -33.04
N ASP A 84 -3.30 1.29 -33.40
CA ASP A 84 -4.49 1.34 -32.55
C ASP A 84 -4.96 -0.07 -32.24
N ILE A 85 -4.94 -0.43 -30.97
CA ILE A 85 -5.25 -1.78 -30.48
C ILE A 85 -6.50 -1.69 -29.61
N THR A 86 -7.46 -2.60 -29.82
CA THR A 86 -8.60 -2.78 -28.90
C THR A 86 -8.60 -4.20 -28.35
N VAL A 87 -8.61 -4.33 -27.02
CA VAL A 87 -8.64 -5.63 -26.32
C VAL A 87 -9.63 -5.60 -25.17
N PRO A 88 -10.21 -6.76 -24.76
CA PRO A 88 -11.00 -6.80 -23.54
C PRO A 88 -10.12 -6.64 -22.29
N ALA A 89 -10.65 -6.09 -21.21
CA ALA A 89 -9.97 -6.05 -19.91
C ALA A 89 -9.62 -7.45 -19.39
N GLY A 90 -8.60 -7.54 -18.52
CA GLY A 90 -8.07 -8.78 -17.99
C GLY A 90 -6.65 -9.08 -18.49
N ARG A 91 -6.22 -10.34 -18.34
CA ARG A 91 -4.86 -10.76 -18.71
C ARG A 91 -4.71 -10.81 -20.23
N ARG A 92 -3.77 -10.03 -20.77
CA ARG A 92 -3.44 -9.99 -22.19
C ARG A 92 -1.97 -10.23 -22.41
N THR A 93 -1.66 -10.82 -23.54
CA THR A 93 -0.30 -11.13 -23.96
C THR A 93 -0.06 -10.48 -25.31
N PHE A 94 0.94 -9.62 -25.36
CA PHE A 94 1.41 -8.96 -26.57
C PHE A 94 2.67 -9.63 -27.06
N ARG A 95 2.73 -9.89 -28.36
CA ARG A 95 3.94 -10.29 -29.06
C ARG A 95 4.49 -9.12 -29.84
N ILE A 96 5.62 -8.61 -29.37
CA ILE A 96 6.26 -7.46 -29.98
C ILE A 96 7.34 -7.99 -30.92
N HIS A 97 7.14 -7.80 -32.23
CA HIS A 97 8.14 -8.08 -33.25
C HIS A 97 8.90 -6.81 -33.59
N ASN A 98 10.23 -6.85 -33.50
CA ASN A 98 11.07 -5.77 -33.94
C ASN A 98 11.41 -5.91 -35.44
N ALA A 99 10.78 -5.09 -36.27
CA ALA A 99 11.03 -4.97 -37.71
C ALA A 99 11.89 -3.73 -38.07
N SER A 100 12.54 -3.12 -37.09
CA SER A 100 13.53 -2.05 -37.25
C SER A 100 14.96 -2.60 -37.38
N ASP A 101 15.93 -1.73 -37.68
CA ASP A 101 17.36 -2.08 -37.72
C ASP A 101 18.10 -1.86 -36.38
N ARG A 102 17.38 -1.43 -35.33
CA ARG A 102 17.91 -1.09 -34.00
C ARG A 102 17.20 -1.83 -32.88
N ALA A 103 17.80 -1.89 -31.69
CA ALA A 103 17.06 -2.34 -30.51
C ALA A 103 15.96 -1.32 -30.15
N LEU A 104 14.82 -1.81 -29.66
CA LEU A 104 13.67 -1.00 -29.27
C LEU A 104 13.03 -1.47 -27.97
N GLU A 105 12.12 -0.63 -27.46
CA GLU A 105 11.22 -0.92 -26.34
C GLU A 105 9.76 -0.75 -26.77
N TRP A 106 8.86 -1.40 -26.04
CA TRP A 106 7.41 -1.24 -26.20
C TRP A 106 6.77 -1.12 -24.82
N GLU A 107 6.06 -0.03 -24.59
CA GLU A 107 5.51 0.35 -23.29
C GLU A 107 4.01 0.63 -23.43
N ILE A 108 3.26 0.31 -22.37
CA ILE A 108 1.88 0.73 -22.16
C ILE A 108 1.92 1.87 -21.14
N LEU A 109 1.38 3.03 -21.51
CA LEU A 109 1.44 4.25 -20.72
C LEU A 109 0.05 4.72 -20.29
N ASP A 110 -0.07 5.13 -19.03
CA ASP A 110 -1.21 5.86 -18.47
C ASP A 110 -0.75 7.26 -18.03
N GLY A 111 -0.94 8.25 -18.90
CA GLY A 111 -0.34 9.57 -18.75
C GLY A 111 1.19 9.51 -18.73
N VAL A 112 1.80 9.75 -17.57
CA VAL A 112 3.26 9.68 -17.36
C VAL A 112 3.73 8.36 -16.74
N MET A 113 2.79 7.46 -16.41
CA MET A 113 3.08 6.19 -15.75
C MET A 113 3.30 5.08 -16.77
N VAL A 114 4.37 4.30 -16.60
CA VAL A 114 4.57 3.04 -17.33
C VAL A 114 3.77 1.94 -16.63
N VAL A 115 2.73 1.44 -17.29
CA VAL A 115 1.88 0.35 -16.81
C VAL A 115 2.61 -0.99 -16.95
N ALA A 116 3.24 -1.21 -18.10
CA ALA A 116 4.06 -2.38 -18.40
C ALA A 116 4.99 -2.08 -19.57
N GLU A 117 6.15 -2.73 -19.60
CA GLU A 117 7.17 -2.49 -20.62
C GLU A 117 7.91 -3.77 -21.03
N ARG A 118 8.43 -3.74 -22.26
CA ARG A 118 9.45 -4.68 -22.72
C ARG A 118 10.56 -3.96 -23.47
N GLU A 119 11.72 -3.91 -22.85
CA GLU A 119 12.93 -3.25 -23.37
C GLU A 119 13.89 -4.18 -24.12
N ASN A 120 14.85 -3.58 -24.84
CA ASN A 120 15.99 -4.24 -25.47
C ASN A 120 15.62 -5.37 -26.46
N ILE A 121 14.53 -5.20 -27.20
CA ILE A 121 14.11 -6.15 -28.24
C ILE A 121 15.04 -5.96 -29.43
N ALA A 122 15.92 -6.92 -29.73
CA ALA A 122 16.89 -6.80 -30.82
C ALA A 122 16.25 -6.90 -32.22
N PRO A 123 16.88 -6.35 -33.27
CA PRO A 123 16.38 -6.41 -34.64
C PRO A 123 16.02 -7.83 -35.10
N GLY A 124 14.83 -7.99 -35.67
CA GLY A 124 14.31 -9.25 -36.18
C GLY A 124 13.79 -10.23 -35.12
N LEU A 125 13.89 -9.91 -33.83
CA LEU A 125 13.41 -10.78 -32.76
C LEU A 125 11.96 -10.49 -32.36
N ASN A 126 11.38 -11.43 -31.61
CA ASN A 126 10.10 -11.28 -30.93
C ASN A 126 10.33 -11.26 -29.42
N ALA A 127 9.56 -10.46 -28.71
CA ALA A 127 9.45 -10.53 -27.25
C ALA A 127 7.98 -10.55 -26.84
N THR A 128 7.70 -11.19 -25.70
CA THR A 128 6.33 -11.29 -25.18
C THR A 128 6.21 -10.43 -23.93
N LEU A 129 5.11 -9.67 -23.84
CA LEU A 129 4.70 -8.92 -22.65
C LEU A 129 3.31 -9.38 -22.21
N THR A 130 3.18 -9.85 -20.97
CA THR A 130 1.88 -10.26 -20.42
C THR A 130 1.51 -9.34 -19.27
N GLU A 131 0.37 -8.66 -19.38
CA GLU A 131 -0.13 -7.73 -18.36
C GLU A 131 -1.62 -7.94 -18.07
N ARG A 132 -2.09 -7.58 -16.87
CA ARG A 132 -3.52 -7.54 -16.55
C ARG A 132 -4.04 -6.11 -16.71
N LEU A 133 -4.72 -5.86 -17.82
CA LEU A 133 -5.22 -4.54 -18.18
C LEU A 133 -6.57 -4.26 -17.53
N VAL A 134 -6.77 -3.05 -17.01
CA VAL A 134 -8.07 -2.54 -16.57
C VAL A 134 -8.71 -1.73 -17.69
N PRO A 135 -10.05 -1.57 -17.72
CA PRO A 135 -10.71 -0.79 -18.76
C PRO A 135 -10.20 0.65 -18.80
N GLY A 136 -9.96 1.18 -20.01
CA GLY A 136 -9.41 2.51 -20.19
C GLY A 136 -8.75 2.71 -21.55
N THR A 137 -8.20 3.90 -21.75
CA THR A 137 -7.44 4.24 -22.95
C THR A 137 -6.01 4.56 -22.55
N TYR A 138 -5.08 3.77 -23.07
CA TYR A 138 -3.66 3.88 -22.81
C TYR A 138 -2.94 4.36 -24.06
N ALA A 139 -1.81 5.01 -23.88
CA ALA A 139 -0.91 5.27 -24.97
C ALA A 139 0.10 4.11 -25.09
N ILE A 140 0.56 3.82 -26.30
CA ILE A 140 1.64 2.84 -26.50
C ILE A 140 2.81 3.48 -27.23
N THR A 141 4.02 3.07 -26.85
CA THR A 141 5.24 3.50 -27.53
C THR A 141 5.53 2.60 -28.72
N CYS A 142 6.09 3.18 -29.78
CA CYS A 142 6.39 2.48 -31.02
C CYS A 142 7.81 2.75 -31.47
N GLY A 143 8.77 2.12 -30.78
CA GLY A 143 10.18 2.22 -31.11
C GLY A 143 10.98 2.87 -29.99
N LEU A 144 12.00 3.64 -30.35
CA LEU A 144 12.83 4.32 -29.36
C LEU A 144 12.24 5.69 -29.01
N LEU A 145 12.36 6.05 -27.71
CA LEU A 145 11.81 7.22 -27.02
C LEU A 145 10.40 6.94 -26.48
N SER A 146 10.18 7.29 -25.21
CA SER A 146 8.91 7.24 -24.47
C SER A 146 7.81 8.18 -25.04
N ASN A 147 7.87 8.51 -26.33
CA ASN A 147 6.85 9.28 -27.03
C ASN A 147 5.76 8.33 -27.51
N PRO A 148 4.51 8.50 -27.03
CA PRO A 148 3.40 7.68 -27.47
C PRO A 148 3.11 7.88 -28.95
N ARG A 149 2.94 6.78 -29.68
CA ARG A 149 2.67 6.77 -31.13
C ARG A 149 1.53 5.86 -31.53
N GLY A 150 0.86 5.25 -30.56
CA GLY A 150 -0.33 4.45 -30.76
C GLY A 150 -1.24 4.51 -29.53
N THR A 151 -2.40 3.87 -29.66
CA THR A 151 -3.43 3.81 -28.62
C THR A 151 -3.77 2.36 -28.31
N LEU A 152 -3.89 2.03 -27.03
CA LEU A 152 -4.46 0.77 -26.56
C LEU A 152 -5.77 1.06 -25.83
N THR A 153 -6.89 0.70 -26.45
CA THR A 153 -8.22 0.77 -25.86
C THR A 153 -8.57 -0.56 -25.21
N VAL A 154 -8.82 -0.53 -23.91
CA VAL A 154 -9.18 -1.71 -23.13
C VAL A 154 -10.66 -1.62 -22.80
N VAL A 155 -11.46 -2.50 -23.40
CA VAL A 155 -12.92 -2.48 -23.22
C VAL A 155 -13.35 -3.26 -21.97
N PRO A 156 -14.39 -2.81 -21.25
CA PRO A 156 -14.92 -3.54 -20.11
C PRO A 156 -15.33 -4.98 -20.43
N THR A 157 -15.21 -5.83 -19.42
CA THR A 157 -15.70 -7.21 -19.39
C THR A 157 -16.54 -7.41 -18.12
N GLU A 158 -17.38 -8.44 -18.09
CA GLU A 158 -18.13 -8.79 -16.87
C GLU A 158 -17.20 -8.98 -15.66
N ALA A 159 -16.07 -9.66 -15.85
CA ALA A 159 -15.08 -9.86 -14.80
C ALA A 159 -14.42 -8.55 -14.32
N SER A 160 -14.12 -7.61 -15.23
CA SER A 160 -13.56 -6.32 -14.83
C SER A 160 -14.58 -5.42 -14.13
N GLU A 161 -15.85 -5.48 -14.54
CA GLU A 161 -16.93 -4.77 -13.85
C GLU A 161 -17.16 -5.33 -12.44
N ALA A 162 -17.14 -6.67 -12.28
CA ALA A 162 -17.19 -7.29 -10.97
C ALA A 162 -16.02 -6.87 -10.07
N ALA A 163 -14.79 -6.89 -10.59
CA ALA A 163 -13.60 -6.46 -9.85
C ALA A 163 -13.59 -4.95 -9.53
N ARG A 164 -14.29 -4.13 -10.34
CA ARG A 164 -14.45 -2.69 -10.11
C ARG A 164 -15.34 -2.43 -8.89
N VAL A 165 -16.46 -3.14 -8.75
CA VAL A 165 -17.40 -2.98 -7.63
C VAL A 165 -17.03 -3.82 -6.41
N GLN A 166 -16.14 -4.80 -6.56
CA GLN A 166 -15.59 -5.63 -5.49
C GLN A 166 -14.08 -5.81 -5.71
N PRO A 167 -13.26 -4.87 -5.21
CA PRO A 167 -11.81 -4.94 -5.34
C PRO A 167 -11.24 -6.22 -4.72
N GLU A 168 -10.29 -6.84 -5.41
CA GLU A 168 -9.58 -8.02 -4.89
C GLU A 168 -8.84 -7.69 -3.59
N THR A 169 -8.69 -8.66 -2.68
CA THR A 169 -8.04 -8.48 -1.36
C THR A 169 -6.66 -7.82 -1.46
N ARG A 170 -5.88 -8.11 -2.51
CA ARG A 170 -4.55 -7.53 -2.71
C ARG A 170 -4.56 -6.01 -2.89
N ALA A 171 -5.67 -5.43 -3.37
CA ALA A 171 -5.82 -3.98 -3.53
C ALA A 171 -5.73 -3.23 -2.20
N PHE A 172 -6.01 -3.90 -1.08
CA PHE A 172 -5.98 -3.31 0.26
C PHE A 172 -4.62 -3.42 0.97
N ILE A 173 -3.65 -4.15 0.40
CA ILE A 173 -2.32 -4.30 1.02
C ILE A 173 -1.63 -2.93 1.20
N GLY A 174 -1.66 -2.09 0.17
CA GLY A 174 -1.12 -0.73 0.22
C GLY A 174 -1.79 0.13 1.29
N PRO A 175 -3.13 0.35 1.20
CA PRO A 175 -3.91 1.07 2.19
C PRO A 175 -3.66 0.63 3.65
N LEU A 176 -3.68 -0.67 3.92
CA LEU A 176 -3.46 -1.21 5.26
C LEU A 176 -2.02 -1.01 5.75
N SER A 177 -1.03 -1.19 4.88
CA SER A 177 0.38 -0.96 5.21
C SER A 177 0.63 0.52 5.54
N GLU A 178 0.06 1.42 4.74
CA GLU A 178 0.15 2.85 4.96
C GLU A 178 -0.49 3.26 6.28
N TYR A 179 -1.65 2.69 6.63
CA TYR A 179 -2.30 2.97 7.91
C TYR A 179 -1.48 2.48 9.11
N ARG A 180 -0.87 1.29 9.01
CA ARG A 180 0.02 0.76 10.05
C ARG A 180 1.21 1.69 10.29
N VAL A 181 1.81 2.23 9.22
CA VAL A 181 2.89 3.21 9.32
C VAL A 181 2.40 4.51 9.97
N TYR A 182 1.21 4.99 9.59
CA TYR A 182 0.60 6.17 10.20
C TYR A 182 0.42 6.00 11.70
N LEU A 183 -0.25 4.94 12.14
CA LEU A 183 -0.48 4.63 13.56
C LEU A 183 0.84 4.50 14.33
N SER A 184 1.84 3.80 13.77
CA SER A 184 3.15 3.67 14.40
C SER A 184 3.85 5.02 14.61
N ARG A 185 3.73 5.95 13.65
CA ARG A 185 4.33 7.29 13.76
C ARG A 185 3.60 8.13 14.80
N ARG A 186 2.26 8.13 14.79
CA ARG A 186 1.45 8.86 15.79
C ARG A 186 1.69 8.33 17.20
N ALA A 187 1.75 7.01 17.37
CA ALA A 187 2.04 6.39 18.67
C ALA A 187 3.44 6.74 19.19
N SER A 188 4.44 6.87 18.30
CA SER A 188 5.78 7.29 18.71
C SER A 188 5.81 8.74 19.19
N LEU A 189 5.12 9.64 18.48
CA LEU A 189 4.97 11.04 18.90
C LEU A 189 4.21 11.16 20.22
N LEU A 190 3.16 10.34 20.42
CA LEU A 190 2.42 10.31 21.67
C LEU A 190 3.30 9.91 22.86
N VAL A 191 4.17 8.90 22.69
CA VAL A 191 5.13 8.51 23.73
C VAL A 191 6.06 9.67 24.07
N GLU A 192 6.70 10.28 23.06
CA GLU A 192 7.59 11.44 23.28
C GLU A 192 6.88 12.60 23.98
N ALA A 193 5.66 12.92 23.55
CA ALA A 193 4.90 14.04 24.11
C ALA A 193 4.38 13.77 25.54
N THR A 194 3.98 12.53 25.84
CA THR A 194 3.54 12.14 27.21
C THR A 194 4.72 12.06 28.19
N GLU A 195 5.90 11.64 27.74
CA GLU A 195 7.15 11.74 28.50
C GLU A 195 7.50 13.21 28.81
N ALA A 196 7.44 14.09 27.80
CA ALA A 196 7.65 15.52 28.01
C ALA A 196 6.62 16.12 28.99
N LEU A 197 5.35 15.75 28.89
CA LEU A 197 4.30 16.18 29.83
C LEU A 197 4.61 15.74 31.27
N ARG A 198 4.97 14.46 31.47
CA ARG A 198 5.39 13.92 32.76
C ARG A 198 6.55 14.72 33.35
N ASP A 199 7.57 14.98 32.55
CA ASP A 199 8.77 15.68 33.02
C ASP A 199 8.46 17.14 33.43
N ARG A 200 7.58 17.83 32.70
CA ARG A 200 7.12 19.18 33.06
C ARG A 200 6.30 19.20 34.35
N ILE A 201 5.41 18.22 34.53
CA ILE A 201 4.64 18.07 35.77
C ILE A 201 5.58 17.80 36.95
N ALA A 202 6.56 16.90 36.80
CA ALA A 202 7.53 16.58 37.83
C ALA A 202 8.41 17.77 38.21
N ALA A 203 8.72 18.64 37.25
CA ALA A 203 9.49 19.88 37.48
C ALA A 203 8.66 21.01 38.13
N GLY A 204 7.36 20.83 38.31
CA GLY A 204 6.47 21.90 38.79
C GLY A 204 6.20 23.00 37.76
N ASP A 205 6.55 22.78 36.49
CA ASP A 205 6.44 23.78 35.41
C ASP A 205 5.01 23.79 34.84
N LEU A 206 4.14 24.62 35.41
CA LEU A 206 2.73 24.69 35.06
C LEU A 206 2.49 25.08 33.59
N GLU A 207 3.16 26.13 33.10
CA GLU A 207 2.99 26.60 31.71
C GLU A 207 3.59 25.62 30.70
N GLY A 208 4.75 25.05 31.04
CA GLY A 208 5.34 23.97 30.25
C GLY A 208 4.45 22.74 30.19
N ALA A 209 3.81 22.36 31.31
CA ALA A 209 2.88 21.23 31.36
C ALA A 209 1.61 21.48 30.53
N ARG A 210 1.03 22.69 30.57
CA ARG A 210 -0.09 23.06 29.69
C ARG A 210 0.25 22.94 28.21
N SER A 211 1.46 23.38 27.83
CA SER A 211 1.94 23.27 26.45
C SER A 211 2.19 21.81 26.04
N ALA A 212 2.85 21.03 26.91
CA ALA A 212 3.10 19.62 26.67
C ALA A 212 1.81 18.78 26.64
N TRP A 213 0.80 19.14 27.42
CA TRP A 213 -0.51 18.48 27.40
C TRP A 213 -1.15 18.62 26.02
N ARG A 214 -1.21 19.84 25.46
CA ARG A 214 -1.73 20.06 24.10
C ARG A 214 -0.94 19.28 23.05
N ALA A 215 0.39 19.27 23.16
CA ALA A 215 1.25 18.51 22.24
C ALA A 215 1.00 17.00 22.32
N ALA A 216 0.68 16.46 23.51
CA ALA A 216 0.35 15.06 23.69
C ALA A 216 -1.06 14.70 23.21
N ARG A 217 -2.01 15.66 23.28
CA ARG A 217 -3.37 15.47 22.77
C ARG A 217 -3.42 15.25 21.27
N GLU A 218 -2.67 16.01 20.49
CA GLU A 218 -2.74 15.94 19.02
C GLU A 218 -2.55 14.51 18.47
N PRO A 219 -1.45 13.78 18.74
CA PRO A 219 -1.28 12.42 18.23
C PRO A 219 -2.28 11.43 18.84
N TRP A 220 -2.78 11.66 20.05
CA TRP A 220 -3.86 10.85 20.64
C TRP A 220 -5.14 10.97 19.83
N ARG A 221 -5.55 12.20 19.49
CA ARG A 221 -6.75 12.48 18.70
C ARG A 221 -6.65 11.99 17.25
N GLN A 222 -5.47 12.10 16.66
CA GLN A 222 -5.18 11.57 15.32
C GLN A 222 -5.32 10.04 15.22
N MET A 223 -5.17 9.31 16.33
CA MET A 223 -5.41 7.85 16.40
C MET A 223 -6.85 7.47 16.78
N GLY A 224 -7.74 8.45 16.93
CA GLY A 224 -9.12 8.27 17.37
C GLY A 224 -9.92 7.18 16.66
N PRO A 225 -9.81 6.95 15.34
CA PRO A 225 -10.54 5.89 14.66
C PRO A 225 -10.32 4.49 15.27
N VAL A 226 -9.12 4.17 15.74
CA VAL A 226 -8.83 2.84 16.33
C VAL A 226 -9.12 2.74 17.83
N SER A 227 -9.57 3.82 18.48
CA SER A 227 -9.81 3.87 19.93
C SER A 227 -10.72 2.75 20.46
N ALA A 228 -11.71 2.32 19.68
CA ALA A 228 -12.61 1.23 20.06
C ALA A 228 -11.88 -0.12 20.22
N ARG A 229 -10.77 -0.32 19.50
CA ARG A 229 -9.94 -1.54 19.54
C ARG A 229 -9.02 -1.60 20.76
N ILE A 230 -8.93 -0.50 21.50
CA ILE A 230 -8.04 -0.28 22.64
C ILE A 230 -8.83 0.36 23.79
N ALA A 231 -10.09 -0.03 23.96
CA ALA A 231 -11.04 0.63 24.85
C ALA A 231 -10.57 0.66 26.32
N ASP A 232 -9.82 -0.34 26.77
CA ASP A 232 -9.22 -0.35 28.11
C ASP A 232 -8.21 0.79 28.30
N LEU A 233 -7.35 1.02 27.30
CA LEU A 233 -6.42 2.15 27.31
C LEU A 233 -7.15 3.47 27.12
N ALA A 234 -8.17 3.53 26.25
CA ALA A 234 -8.98 4.74 26.10
C ALA A 234 -9.65 5.16 27.42
N ASN A 235 -10.19 4.20 28.18
CA ASN A 235 -10.80 4.46 29.49
C ASN A 235 -9.79 4.84 30.57
N SER A 236 -8.52 4.43 30.45
CA SER A 236 -7.43 4.81 31.36
C SER A 236 -6.80 6.16 31.01
N MET A 237 -6.64 6.42 29.72
CA MET A 237 -5.91 7.58 29.21
C MET A 237 -6.79 8.80 29.03
N ASP A 238 -8.09 8.64 28.74
CA ASP A 238 -8.97 9.75 28.36
C ASP A 238 -10.39 9.66 28.95
N PRO A 239 -10.59 9.28 30.23
CA PRO A 239 -11.93 9.27 30.81
C PRO A 239 -12.44 10.70 31.02
N LEU A 240 -13.68 10.95 30.60
CA LEU A 240 -14.38 12.21 30.89
C LEU A 240 -15.04 12.13 32.27
N ALA A 241 -14.79 13.14 33.11
CA ALA A 241 -15.37 13.21 34.46
C ALA A 241 -16.92 13.15 34.44
N GLU A 242 -17.57 13.71 33.40
CA GLU A 242 -19.03 13.68 33.29
C GLU A 242 -19.64 12.28 33.15
N TYR A 243 -18.85 11.28 32.76
CA TYR A 243 -19.28 9.89 32.62
C TYR A 243 -18.89 9.02 33.83
N LEU A 244 -18.29 9.62 34.86
CA LEU A 244 -17.90 8.94 36.10
C LEU A 244 -18.89 9.27 37.23
N ALA A 245 -19.13 8.31 38.12
CA ALA A 245 -20.16 8.43 39.14
C ALA A 245 -19.85 9.55 40.14
N GLU A 246 -18.58 9.66 40.54
CA GLU A 246 -18.10 10.70 41.46
C GLU A 246 -17.39 11.86 40.75
N ARG A 247 -17.50 11.92 39.41
CA ARG A 247 -16.90 12.95 38.54
C ARG A 247 -15.41 13.15 38.83
N GLU A 248 -14.97 14.39 39.09
CA GLU A 248 -13.57 14.71 39.39
C GLU A 248 -13.04 14.05 40.67
N GLN A 249 -13.91 13.55 41.55
CA GLN A 249 -13.53 12.82 42.77
C GLN A 249 -13.44 11.31 42.56
N ASP A 250 -13.85 10.81 41.40
CA ASP A 250 -13.85 9.39 41.10
C ASP A 250 -12.42 8.85 40.98
N ALA A 251 -12.16 7.69 41.58
CA ALA A 251 -10.84 7.04 41.50
C ALA A 251 -10.46 6.64 40.06
N ALA A 252 -11.44 6.48 39.17
CA ALA A 252 -11.22 6.24 37.75
C ALA A 252 -10.87 7.52 36.96
N PHE A 253 -11.03 8.71 37.54
CA PHE A 253 -10.68 9.97 36.88
C PHE A 253 -9.17 10.14 36.78
N THR A 254 -8.63 9.66 35.67
CA THR A 254 -7.19 9.54 35.39
C THR A 254 -6.85 10.12 34.01
N GLY A 255 -5.61 9.95 33.57
CA GLY A 255 -5.20 10.31 32.21
C GLY A 255 -5.25 11.81 31.90
N PHE A 256 -5.53 12.13 30.63
CA PHE A 256 -5.48 13.47 30.06
C PHE A 256 -6.39 14.45 30.79
N HIS A 257 -7.67 14.11 30.98
CA HIS A 257 -8.63 15.05 31.58
C HIS A 257 -8.40 15.26 33.08
N ARG A 258 -7.86 14.28 33.81
CA ARG A 258 -7.42 14.48 35.20
C ARG A 258 -6.27 15.46 35.31
N ILE A 259 -5.32 15.38 34.38
CA ILE A 259 -4.21 16.34 34.26
C ILE A 259 -4.75 17.71 33.85
N GLU A 260 -5.64 17.77 32.86
CA GLU A 260 -6.30 18.99 32.39
C GLU A 260 -6.99 19.73 33.54
N TYR A 261 -7.79 19.02 34.34
CA TYR A 261 -8.45 19.58 35.52
C TYR A 261 -7.45 20.20 36.51
N GLY A 262 -6.33 19.51 36.79
CA GLY A 262 -5.29 20.02 37.67
C GLY A 262 -4.62 21.28 37.12
N LEU A 263 -4.25 21.26 35.84
CA LEU A 263 -3.51 22.34 35.20
C LEU A 263 -4.34 23.60 34.97
N TRP A 264 -5.63 23.49 34.61
CA TRP A 264 -6.47 24.64 34.26
C TRP A 264 -7.46 25.04 35.37
N SER A 265 -8.12 24.09 36.03
CA SER A 265 -9.10 24.43 37.08
C SER A 265 -8.44 24.63 38.44
N GLN A 266 -7.46 23.79 38.79
CA GLN A 266 -6.76 23.89 40.08
C GLN A 266 -5.47 24.73 39.99
N ASN A 267 -5.02 25.07 38.78
CA ASN A 267 -3.82 25.86 38.51
C ASN A 267 -2.57 25.32 39.23
N THR A 268 -2.40 24.00 39.25
CA THR A 268 -1.30 23.32 39.96
C THR A 268 -0.82 22.08 39.21
N THR A 269 0.42 21.69 39.48
CA THR A 269 1.00 20.39 39.09
C THR A 269 1.07 19.41 40.28
N GLU A 270 0.78 19.88 41.49
CA GLU A 270 0.82 19.07 42.70
C GLU A 270 -0.16 17.90 42.62
N GLY A 271 0.31 16.71 43.00
CA GLY A 271 -0.49 15.48 42.95
C GLY A 271 -0.73 14.90 41.54
N LEU A 272 -0.24 15.54 40.47
CA LEU A 272 -0.40 15.04 39.10
C LEU A 272 0.68 14.04 38.67
N ALA A 273 1.81 13.97 39.36
CA ALA A 273 2.94 13.11 38.96
C ALA A 273 2.53 11.62 38.78
N PRO A 274 1.79 10.97 39.71
CA PRO A 274 1.35 9.59 39.51
C PRO A 274 0.42 9.40 38.31
N VAL A 275 -0.39 10.42 37.97
CA VAL A 275 -1.30 10.38 36.82
C VAL A 275 -0.51 10.50 35.51
N ALA A 276 0.49 11.39 35.47
CA ALA A 276 1.35 11.57 34.31
C ALA A 276 2.27 10.35 34.05
N ASP A 277 2.79 9.74 35.12
CA ASP A 277 3.57 8.49 35.02
C ASP A 277 2.74 7.37 34.39
N ARG A 278 1.50 7.19 34.87
CA ARG A 278 0.58 6.19 34.31
C ARG A 278 0.24 6.50 32.85
N LEU A 279 -0.03 7.76 32.51
CA LEU A 279 -0.35 8.16 31.13
C LEU A 279 0.81 7.85 30.16
N ALA A 280 2.06 8.12 30.56
CA ALA A 280 3.24 7.78 29.75
C ALA A 280 3.43 6.26 29.60
N ALA A 281 3.18 5.48 30.66
CA ALA A 281 3.22 4.02 30.61
C ALA A 281 2.12 3.42 29.71
N ASP A 282 0.91 3.99 29.76
CA ASP A 282 -0.19 3.60 28.90
C ASP A 282 0.10 3.95 27.43
N ALA A 283 0.78 5.08 27.14
CA ALA A 283 1.21 5.42 25.79
C ALA A 283 2.24 4.43 25.21
N LEU A 284 3.17 3.93 26.04
CA LEU A 284 4.10 2.86 25.63
C LEU A 284 3.34 1.55 25.35
N THR A 285 2.42 1.18 26.22
CA THR A 285 1.57 -0.01 26.05
C THR A 285 0.74 0.10 24.77
N LEU A 286 0.18 1.27 24.49
CA LEU A 286 -0.55 1.56 23.27
C LEU A 286 0.33 1.35 22.04
N LYS A 287 1.54 1.93 22.02
CA LYS A 287 2.48 1.80 20.91
C LYS A 287 2.78 0.33 20.61
N ASP A 288 2.97 -0.49 21.64
CA ASP A 288 3.22 -1.92 21.46
C ASP A 288 2.00 -2.69 20.95
N ARG A 289 0.79 -2.37 21.43
CA ARG A 289 -0.44 -3.00 20.93
C ARG A 289 -0.73 -2.62 19.48
N LEU A 290 -0.52 -1.36 19.09
CA LEU A 290 -0.74 -0.89 17.71
C LEU A 290 0.19 -1.57 16.70
N ARG A 291 1.38 -2.04 17.11
CA ARG A 291 2.26 -2.82 16.24
C ARG A 291 1.62 -4.11 15.76
N ASN A 292 0.74 -4.71 16.55
CA ASN A 292 0.08 -5.98 16.26
C ASN A 292 -1.43 -5.83 16.05
N LEU A 293 -1.92 -4.60 15.88
CA LEU A 293 -3.33 -4.36 15.63
C LEU A 293 -3.68 -4.83 14.22
N ASP A 294 -4.55 -5.83 14.14
CA ASP A 294 -5.14 -6.26 12.88
C ASP A 294 -6.30 -5.33 12.52
N VAL A 295 -6.13 -4.64 11.39
CA VAL A 295 -7.13 -3.77 10.76
C VAL A 295 -7.58 -4.46 9.48
N ALA A 296 -8.85 -4.80 9.38
CA ALA A 296 -9.44 -5.34 8.16
C ALA A 296 -9.69 -4.19 7.15
N PRO A 297 -9.79 -4.48 5.83
CA PRO A 297 -10.14 -3.46 4.83
C PRO A 297 -11.38 -2.63 5.20
N ALA A 298 -12.45 -3.31 5.62
CA ALA A 298 -13.72 -2.68 6.02
C ALA A 298 -13.56 -1.75 7.24
N ASP A 299 -12.55 -1.99 8.08
CA ASP A 299 -12.33 -1.19 9.28
C ASP A 299 -11.86 0.23 8.98
N LEU A 300 -11.19 0.46 7.83
CA LEU A 300 -10.61 1.75 7.49
C LEU A 300 -11.68 2.85 7.41
N ALA A 301 -12.76 2.59 6.67
CA ALA A 301 -13.88 3.51 6.55
C ALA A 301 -14.83 3.42 7.76
N ALA A 302 -15.13 2.21 8.24
CA ALA A 302 -16.09 1.99 9.33
C ALA A 302 -15.63 2.63 10.65
N ASN A 303 -14.35 2.50 10.99
CA ASN A 303 -13.81 3.13 12.20
C ASN A 303 -13.78 4.65 12.10
N ALA A 304 -13.52 5.19 10.91
CA ALA A 304 -13.58 6.63 10.66
C ALA A 304 -15.00 7.15 10.86
N ALA A 305 -15.99 6.45 10.30
CA ALA A 305 -17.41 6.78 10.44
C ALA A 305 -17.86 6.73 11.91
N ALA A 306 -17.56 5.62 12.60
CA ALA A 306 -17.91 5.44 14.01
C ALA A 306 -17.27 6.50 14.91
N PHE A 307 -16.00 6.84 14.66
CA PHE A 307 -15.31 7.88 15.43
C PHE A 307 -15.86 9.28 15.15
N ALA A 308 -16.16 9.62 13.89
CA ALA A 308 -16.81 10.87 13.54
C ALA A 308 -18.18 11.01 14.22
N SER A 309 -19.00 9.94 14.23
CA SER A 309 -20.30 9.94 14.92
C SER A 309 -20.13 10.16 16.43
N ARG A 310 -19.23 9.43 17.10
CA ARG A 310 -18.98 9.63 18.54
C ARG A 310 -18.52 11.05 18.85
N LEU A 311 -17.65 11.62 18.00
CA LEU A 311 -17.17 12.98 18.18
C LEU A 311 -18.27 14.02 18.01
N ALA A 312 -19.22 13.78 17.11
CA ALA A 312 -20.40 14.61 16.96
C ALA A 312 -21.27 14.59 18.22
N ASP A 313 -21.47 13.42 18.82
CA ASP A 313 -22.28 13.28 20.04
C ASP A 313 -21.60 13.89 21.27
N GLN A 314 -20.26 13.92 21.27
CA GLN A 314 -19.43 14.46 22.36
C GLN A 314 -18.91 15.87 22.08
N ALA A 315 -19.44 16.59 21.09
CA ALA A 315 -18.85 17.87 20.65
C ALA A 315 -18.74 18.94 21.76
N GLY A 316 -19.52 18.84 22.85
CA GLY A 316 -19.44 19.76 23.98
C GLY A 316 -18.49 19.37 25.11
N SER A 317 -17.81 18.23 25.00
CA SER A 317 -17.06 17.60 26.09
C SER A 317 -15.57 17.41 25.77
N GLN A 318 -15.04 18.02 24.70
CA GLN A 318 -13.69 17.68 24.22
C GLN A 318 -12.56 18.20 25.11
N THR A 319 -12.70 19.41 25.68
CA THR A 319 -11.75 19.99 26.65
C THR A 319 -12.49 20.80 27.70
N PRO A 320 -13.16 20.14 28.66
CA PRO A 320 -14.06 20.81 29.59
C PRO A 320 -13.37 21.84 30.50
N TYR A 321 -12.03 21.83 30.61
CA TYR A 321 -11.29 22.74 31.47
C TYR A 321 -10.34 23.67 30.70
N ALA A 322 -9.67 23.18 29.65
CA ALA A 322 -8.68 23.94 28.88
C ALA A 322 -9.30 24.85 27.82
N GLY A 323 -10.51 24.55 27.34
CA GLY A 323 -11.23 25.36 26.34
C GLY A 323 -10.56 25.36 24.96
N ASP A 324 -9.85 24.30 24.60
CA ASP A 324 -9.08 24.12 23.35
C ASP A 324 -9.79 23.18 22.35
N GLU A 325 -11.13 23.22 22.35
CA GLU A 325 -11.96 22.26 21.61
C GLU A 325 -11.71 22.29 20.10
N GLY A 326 -11.38 23.47 19.54
CA GLY A 326 -11.06 23.63 18.12
C GLY A 326 -9.85 22.82 17.68
N ALA A 327 -8.78 22.79 18.49
CA ALA A 327 -7.57 22.01 18.20
C ALA A 327 -7.83 20.50 18.27
N GLU A 328 -8.61 20.05 19.26
CA GLU A 328 -9.04 18.65 19.36
C GLU A 328 -9.83 18.19 18.13
N PHE A 329 -10.75 19.04 17.63
CA PHE A 329 -11.52 18.74 16.43
C PHE A 329 -10.65 18.67 15.19
N ALA A 330 -9.69 19.60 15.03
CA ALA A 330 -8.76 19.58 13.91
C ALA A 330 -7.92 18.30 13.89
N ALA A 331 -7.30 17.94 15.02
CA ALA A 331 -6.49 16.73 15.15
C ALA A 331 -7.33 15.45 14.93
N ALA A 332 -8.56 15.42 15.41
CA ALA A 332 -9.47 14.30 15.17
C ALA A 332 -9.88 14.20 13.69
N LEU A 333 -10.14 15.32 13.02
CA LEU A 333 -10.45 15.35 11.59
C LEU A 333 -9.28 14.82 10.75
N ASP A 334 -8.03 15.12 11.11
CA ASP A 334 -6.87 14.56 10.42
C ASP A 334 -6.82 13.03 10.51
N GLY A 335 -7.13 12.47 11.68
CA GLY A 335 -7.24 11.03 11.89
C GLY A 335 -8.36 10.39 11.06
N ILE A 336 -9.55 11.00 11.07
CA ILE A 336 -10.72 10.58 10.28
C ILE A 336 -10.38 10.61 8.78
N ARG A 337 -9.84 11.75 8.30
CA ARG A 337 -9.42 11.94 6.92
C ARG A 337 -8.40 10.88 6.51
N LYS A 338 -7.41 10.61 7.36
CA LYS A 338 -6.40 9.60 7.07
C LYS A 338 -7.01 8.21 6.91
N SER A 339 -7.89 7.81 7.83
CA SER A 339 -8.48 6.47 7.81
C SER A 339 -9.43 6.28 6.63
N ALA A 340 -10.31 7.25 6.37
CA ALA A 340 -11.33 7.16 5.31
C ALA A 340 -10.72 7.24 3.90
N LEU A 341 -9.75 8.13 3.66
CA LEU A 341 -9.18 8.33 2.32
C LEU A 341 -8.27 7.18 1.84
N LEU A 342 -7.94 6.22 2.69
CA LEU A 342 -7.11 5.07 2.28
C LEU A 342 -7.84 4.09 1.36
N VAL A 343 -9.18 4.01 1.45
CA VAL A 343 -10.00 3.20 0.53
C VAL A 343 -10.54 4.03 -0.64
N ASP A 344 -10.46 5.35 -0.55
CA ASP A 344 -11.04 6.28 -1.54
C ASP A 344 -10.55 6.06 -2.97
N PRO A 345 -9.27 5.72 -3.26
CA PRO A 345 -8.86 5.41 -4.63
C PRO A 345 -9.64 4.26 -5.27
N LEU A 346 -10.05 3.26 -4.48
CA LEU A 346 -10.86 2.14 -4.95
C LEU A 346 -12.33 2.56 -5.11
N VAL A 347 -12.83 3.36 -4.17
CA VAL A 347 -14.20 3.90 -4.21
C VAL A 347 -14.37 4.87 -5.37
N ALA A 348 -13.41 5.74 -5.66
CA ALA A 348 -13.48 6.69 -6.77
C ALA A 348 -13.62 6.00 -8.13
N VAL A 349 -13.03 4.82 -8.29
CA VAL A 349 -13.15 3.99 -9.49
C VAL A 349 -14.50 3.25 -9.52
N ALA A 350 -14.98 2.77 -8.38
CA ALA A 350 -16.22 2.00 -8.27
C ALA A 350 -17.49 2.86 -8.29
N GLN A 351 -17.49 3.93 -7.51
CA GLN A 351 -18.61 4.83 -7.20
C GLN A 351 -18.10 6.28 -7.02
N PRO A 352 -17.85 7.01 -8.13
CA PRO A 352 -17.31 8.38 -8.08
C PRO A 352 -18.13 9.35 -7.22
N GLU A 353 -19.46 9.18 -7.17
CA GLU A 353 -20.34 10.03 -6.35
C GLU A 353 -20.12 9.83 -4.84
N ALA A 354 -19.86 8.59 -4.41
CA ALA A 354 -19.55 8.30 -3.01
C ALA A 354 -18.21 8.93 -2.60
N SER A 355 -17.19 8.84 -3.47
CA SER A 355 -15.91 9.53 -3.28
C SER A 355 -16.13 11.06 -3.20
N ALA A 356 -16.82 11.66 -4.16
CA ALA A 356 -17.10 13.10 -4.16
C ALA A 356 -17.85 13.56 -2.89
N THR A 357 -18.79 12.75 -2.42
CA THR A 357 -19.54 13.00 -1.17
C THR A 357 -18.62 12.98 0.06
N LEU A 358 -17.70 12.02 0.14
CA LEU A 358 -16.70 11.96 1.22
C LEU A 358 -15.81 13.20 1.23
N HIS A 359 -15.24 13.58 0.08
CA HIS A 359 -14.38 14.76 -0.02
C HIS A 359 -15.13 16.04 0.38
N ALA A 360 -16.36 16.23 -0.11
CA ALA A 360 -17.20 17.36 0.27
C ALA A 360 -17.52 17.40 1.77
N ALA A 361 -17.78 16.24 2.39
CA ALA A 361 -18.02 16.16 3.83
C ALA A 361 -16.77 16.51 4.65
N LEU A 362 -15.60 15.99 4.27
CA LEU A 362 -14.32 16.27 4.92
C LEU A 362 -13.93 17.75 4.82
N ASP A 363 -14.11 18.37 3.65
CA ASP A 363 -13.77 19.77 3.43
C ASP A 363 -14.78 20.70 4.12
N GLY A 364 -16.07 20.36 4.10
CA GLY A 364 -17.09 21.08 4.86
C GLY A 364 -16.85 21.03 6.38
N ALA A 365 -16.35 19.92 6.91
CA ALA A 365 -15.95 19.82 8.31
C ALA A 365 -14.70 20.65 8.60
N GLY A 366 -13.70 20.62 7.72
CA GLY A 366 -12.50 21.47 7.83
C GLY A 366 -12.86 22.96 7.88
N ALA A 367 -13.77 23.41 7.01
CA ALA A 367 -14.27 24.79 7.04
C ALA A 367 -15.03 25.12 8.33
N SER A 368 -15.88 24.20 8.80
CA SER A 368 -16.65 24.38 10.04
C SER A 368 -15.72 24.51 11.26
N ILE A 369 -14.69 23.66 11.34
CA ILE A 369 -13.67 23.68 12.40
C ILE A 369 -12.77 24.93 12.30
N GLY A 370 -12.39 25.36 11.09
CA GLY A 370 -11.59 26.56 10.89
C GLY A 370 -12.27 27.86 11.34
N SER A 371 -13.60 27.88 11.36
CA SER A 371 -14.43 28.98 11.89
C SER A 371 -15.04 28.70 13.27
N TYR A 372 -14.48 27.72 13.99
CA TYR A 372 -15.07 27.24 15.23
C TYR A 372 -15.08 28.32 16.32
N THR A 373 -16.20 28.40 17.02
CA THR A 373 -16.37 29.20 18.23
C THR A 373 -16.77 28.28 19.38
N PRO A 374 -16.19 28.41 20.59
CA PRO A 374 -16.49 27.54 21.74
C PRO A 374 -17.82 27.95 22.40
N ASP A 375 -18.89 27.98 21.61
CA ASP A 375 -20.26 28.25 22.03
C ASP A 375 -21.21 27.13 21.55
N PRO A 376 -22.45 27.07 22.06
CA PRO A 376 -23.39 26.01 21.68
C PRO A 376 -23.63 25.91 20.17
N ALA A 377 -23.70 27.05 19.46
CA ALA A 377 -23.93 27.06 18.02
C ALA A 377 -22.70 26.57 17.24
N GLY A 378 -21.49 26.93 17.67
CA GLY A 378 -20.24 26.42 17.10
C GLY A 378 -20.10 24.90 17.27
N ARG A 379 -20.43 24.39 18.46
CA ARG A 379 -20.47 22.95 18.75
C ARG A 379 -21.49 22.22 17.88
N GLU A 380 -22.70 22.77 17.73
CA GLU A 380 -23.74 22.20 16.88
C GLU A 380 -23.32 22.16 15.39
N ARG A 381 -22.69 23.24 14.89
CA ARG A 381 -22.16 23.27 13.51
C ARG A 381 -21.12 22.18 13.27
N VAL A 382 -20.15 22.03 14.17
CA VAL A 382 -19.11 20.99 14.05
C VAL A 382 -19.71 19.60 14.19
N ALA A 383 -20.62 19.37 15.14
CA ALA A 383 -21.32 18.10 15.30
C ALA A 383 -22.09 17.70 14.02
N ALA A 384 -22.82 18.63 13.41
CA ALA A 384 -23.51 18.39 12.15
C ALA A 384 -22.54 18.06 11.00
N ALA A 385 -21.37 18.72 10.95
CA ALA A 385 -20.36 18.41 9.94
C ALA A 385 -19.73 17.02 10.14
N LEU A 386 -19.46 16.64 11.38
CA LEU A 386 -18.95 15.31 11.72
C LEU A 386 -19.96 14.20 11.41
N ARG A 387 -21.26 14.42 11.61
CA ARG A 387 -22.32 13.49 11.19
C ARG A 387 -22.32 13.27 9.67
N ARG A 388 -22.15 14.33 8.88
CA ARG A 388 -22.00 14.19 7.42
C ARG A 388 -20.79 13.35 7.03
N ILE A 389 -19.67 13.47 7.75
CA ILE A 389 -18.52 12.59 7.53
C ILE A 389 -18.87 11.15 7.92
N ALA A 390 -19.56 10.94 9.05
CA ALA A 390 -19.96 9.62 9.48
C ALA A 390 -20.82 8.91 8.42
N ASP A 391 -21.82 9.61 7.87
CA ASP A 391 -22.69 9.10 6.81
C ASP A 391 -21.89 8.81 5.53
N ALA A 392 -21.05 9.74 5.08
CA ALA A 392 -20.27 9.60 3.85
C ALA A 392 -19.22 8.48 3.95
N ALA A 393 -18.49 8.39 5.07
CA ALA A 393 -17.53 7.33 5.32
C ALA A 393 -18.22 5.97 5.48
N GLY A 394 -19.39 5.93 6.13
CA GLY A 394 -20.20 4.71 6.27
C GLY A 394 -20.67 4.14 4.92
N ALA A 395 -20.85 4.99 3.91
CA ALA A 395 -21.27 4.57 2.57
C ALA A 395 -20.13 3.97 1.72
N LEU A 396 -18.86 4.13 2.11
CA LEU A 396 -17.72 3.67 1.30
C LEU A 396 -17.65 2.15 1.21
N ASN A 397 -17.87 1.46 2.32
CA ASN A 397 -17.78 0.01 2.40
C ASN A 397 -18.78 -0.69 1.45
N PRO A 398 -20.09 -0.38 1.49
CA PRO A 398 -21.06 -0.89 0.52
C PRO A 398 -20.71 -0.53 -0.93
N ALA A 399 -20.12 0.65 -1.17
CA ALA A 399 -19.76 1.11 -2.51
C ALA A 399 -18.70 0.23 -3.22
N ILE A 400 -17.91 -0.51 -2.45
CA ILE A 400 -16.87 -1.44 -2.95
C ILE A 400 -17.06 -2.88 -2.43
N GLY A 401 -18.26 -3.22 -1.97
CA GLY A 401 -18.63 -4.57 -1.54
C GLY A 401 -17.83 -5.10 -0.34
N LEU A 402 -17.44 -4.22 0.58
CA LEU A 402 -16.86 -4.54 1.89
C LEU A 402 -17.97 -4.55 2.95
N GLU A 403 -18.89 -5.52 2.92
CA GLU A 403 -19.89 -5.71 3.98
C GLU A 403 -19.48 -6.80 4.99
#